data_AF-A0A919AZ72-F1
#
_entry.id   AF-A0A919AZ72-F1
#
_cell.length_a   1.000
_cell.length_b   1.000
_cell.length_c   1.000
_cell.angle_alpha   90.00
_cell.angle_beta   90.00
_cell.angle_gamma   90.00
#
_symmetry.space_group_name_H-M   'P 1'
#
loop_
_entity.id
_entity.type
_entity.pdbx_description
1 polymer ?
#
loop_
_entity_poly.entity_id
_entity_poly.type
_entity_poly.pdbx_seq_one_letter_code
_entity_poly.pdbx_strand_id
1 'polypeptide(L)'
;MTASRLPGSEQERTCTGRTLVSTEVRRGERVTVWLDGRDRLVSTPTGRVDAAVESALFGLGAALVVSGAAFGTASLARRRLDRRRLAQWDEQWRLVGPRWSQRAG
;
A
#
# COMPACT_ATOMS: atom_id res chain seq x y z
N MET A 1 -50.20 11.35 40.89
CA MET A 1 -48.73 11.52 40.86
C MET A 1 -48.10 10.13 40.90
N THR A 2 -47.87 9.52 39.73
CA THR A 2 -46.98 8.36 39.59
C THR A 2 -46.51 8.32 38.15
N ALA A 3 -45.22 8.59 37.98
CA ALA A 3 -44.52 8.55 36.71
C ALA A 3 -44.06 7.11 36.45
N SER A 4 -44.44 6.55 35.31
CA SER A 4 -43.78 5.36 34.75
C SER A 4 -43.11 5.77 33.44
N ARG A 5 -41.81 6.01 33.55
CA ARG A 5 -40.89 6.17 32.44
C ARG A 5 -40.35 4.79 32.07
N LEU A 6 -39.97 4.64 30.79
CA LEU A 6 -39.13 3.61 30.14
C LEU A 6 -39.90 2.48 29.42
N PRO A 7 -39.39 1.94 28.29
CA PRO A 7 -38.07 2.10 27.68
C PRO A 7 -38.11 2.69 26.26
N GLY A 8 -36.93 3.05 25.75
CA GLY A 8 -36.75 3.69 24.46
C GLY A 8 -37.41 2.92 23.32
N SER A 9 -38.10 3.64 22.45
CA SER A 9 -38.43 3.19 21.11
C SER A 9 -37.12 2.93 20.36
N GLU A 10 -36.58 1.72 20.49
CA GLU A 10 -35.88 1.11 19.36
C GLU A 10 -36.92 1.05 18.25
N GLN A 11 -36.96 2.11 17.43
CA GLN A 11 -37.52 2.01 16.10
C GLN A 11 -36.70 0.94 15.40
N GLU A 12 -37.16 -0.31 15.48
CA GLU A 12 -36.82 -1.34 14.52
C GLU A 12 -37.17 -0.74 13.16
N ARG A 13 -36.21 -0.09 12.51
CA ARG A 13 -36.33 0.30 11.10
C ARG A 13 -36.34 -1.00 10.33
N THR A 14 -37.52 -1.56 10.14
CA THR A 14 -37.73 -2.67 9.22
C THR A 14 -37.48 -2.14 7.81
N CYS A 15 -36.24 -2.24 7.35
CA CYS A 15 -35.88 -1.88 5.98
C CYS A 15 -36.10 -3.12 5.10
N THR A 16 -37.23 -3.13 4.39
CA THR A 16 -37.54 -4.22 3.46
C THR A 16 -36.81 -4.00 2.14
N GLY A 17 -35.73 -4.75 1.91
CA GLY A 17 -35.00 -4.80 0.64
C GLY A 17 -35.42 -5.97 -0.24
N ARG A 18 -35.53 -5.77 -1.56
CA ARG A 18 -35.77 -6.85 -2.53
C ARG A 18 -34.45 -7.33 -3.12
N THR A 19 -34.22 -8.64 -3.16
CA THR A 19 -33.09 -9.27 -3.86
C THR A 19 -33.59 -10.38 -4.79
N LEU A 20 -32.95 -10.55 -5.94
CA LEU A 20 -33.24 -11.63 -6.88
C LEU A 20 -32.43 -12.85 -6.42
N VAL A 21 -33.12 -13.88 -5.93
CA VAL A 21 -32.52 -15.15 -5.50
C VAL A 21 -32.71 -16.17 -6.61
N SER A 22 -31.70 -17.01 -6.86
CA SER A 22 -31.83 -18.17 -7.74
C SER A 22 -32.95 -19.09 -7.22
N THR A 23 -33.68 -19.71 -8.15
CA THR A 23 -34.92 -20.48 -7.91
C THR A 23 -34.78 -21.70 -6.97
N GLU A 24 -33.58 -21.97 -6.45
CA GLU A 24 -33.28 -23.12 -5.61
C GLU A 24 -33.40 -22.85 -4.10
N VAL A 25 -33.60 -21.59 -3.68
CA VAL A 25 -33.71 -21.26 -2.25
C VAL A 25 -35.11 -21.55 -1.71
N ARG A 26 -35.18 -22.47 -0.73
CA ARG A 26 -36.41 -22.88 -0.05
C ARG A 26 -36.86 -21.79 0.92
N ARG A 27 -38.18 -21.53 1.03
CA ARG A 27 -38.74 -20.60 2.02
C ARG A 27 -38.31 -21.00 3.45
N GLY A 28 -37.66 -20.09 4.16
CA GLY A 28 -37.21 -20.26 5.55
C GLY A 28 -35.68 -20.39 5.72
N GLU A 29 -34.91 -20.40 4.64
CA GLU A 29 -33.45 -20.50 4.70
C GLU A 29 -32.82 -19.13 4.96
N ARG A 30 -31.85 -19.08 5.89
CA ARG A 30 -31.07 -17.86 6.18
C ARG A 30 -30.14 -17.58 5.01
N VAL A 31 -30.55 -16.66 4.13
CA VAL A 31 -29.72 -16.17 3.03
C VAL A 31 -28.81 -15.06 3.57
N THR A 32 -27.50 -15.29 3.53
CA THR A 32 -26.50 -14.25 3.83
C THR A 32 -26.52 -13.21 2.71
N VAL A 33 -27.11 -12.05 2.98
CA VAL A 33 -27.16 -10.91 2.06
C VAL A 33 -26.03 -9.94 2.41
N TRP A 34 -25.27 -9.53 1.39
CA TRP A 34 -24.20 -8.55 1.56
C TRP A 34 -24.77 -7.13 1.41
N LEU A 35 -24.66 -6.35 2.47
CA LEU A 35 -24.98 -4.93 2.50
C LEU A 35 -23.67 -4.14 2.32
N ASP A 36 -23.65 -3.20 1.36
CA ASP A 36 -22.55 -2.23 1.28
C ASP A 36 -22.59 -1.28 2.49
N GLY A 37 -21.50 -0.56 2.80
CA GLY A 37 -21.38 0.40 3.90
C GLY A 37 -22.34 1.61 3.86
N ARG A 38 -23.27 1.61 2.90
CA ARG A 38 -24.39 2.56 2.75
C ARG A 38 -25.76 1.88 2.78
N ASP A 39 -25.83 0.65 3.31
CA ASP A 39 -27.07 -0.10 3.55
C ASP A 39 -27.89 -0.41 2.28
N ARG A 40 -27.21 -0.58 1.14
CA ARG A 40 -27.83 -1.03 -0.12
C ARG A 40 -27.49 -2.49 -0.40
N LEU A 41 -28.50 -3.27 -0.77
CA LEU A 41 -28.34 -4.66 -1.23
C LEU A 41 -27.72 -4.64 -2.63
N VAL A 42 -26.53 -5.20 -2.77
CA VAL A 42 -25.83 -5.29 -4.06
C VAL A 42 -25.49 -6.74 -4.37
N SER A 43 -25.70 -7.16 -5.63
CA SER A 43 -25.28 -8.48 -6.13
C SER A 43 -23.76 -8.61 -6.07
N THR A 44 -23.27 -9.82 -5.76
CA THR A 44 -21.87 -10.28 -5.54
C THR A 44 -20.78 -9.20 -5.72
N PRO A 45 -20.03 -8.81 -4.67
CA PRO A 45 -19.20 -7.61 -4.70
C PRO A 45 -17.94 -7.83 -5.55
N THR A 46 -18.01 -7.48 -6.83
CA THR A 46 -16.84 -7.32 -7.69
C THR A 46 -15.96 -6.12 -7.25
N GLY A 47 -16.50 -5.17 -6.47
CA GLY A 47 -15.82 -3.90 -6.15
C GLY A 47 -14.78 -3.90 -5.04
N ARG A 48 -14.83 -4.83 -4.06
CA ARG A 48 -13.84 -4.84 -2.96
C ARG A 48 -12.48 -5.38 -3.41
N VAL A 49 -12.51 -6.38 -4.29
CA VAL A 49 -11.29 -6.96 -4.86
C VAL A 49 -10.62 -5.96 -5.80
N ASP A 50 -11.39 -5.25 -6.64
CA ASP A 50 -10.84 -4.20 -7.50
C ASP A 50 -10.19 -3.07 -6.72
N ALA A 51 -10.84 -2.55 -5.66
CA ALA A 51 -10.27 -1.49 -4.84
C ALA A 51 -8.99 -1.93 -4.10
N ALA A 52 -8.93 -3.18 -3.65
CA ALA A 52 -7.75 -3.75 -3.02
C ALA A 52 -6.60 -3.92 -4.03
N VAL A 53 -6.91 -4.34 -5.27
CA VAL A 53 -5.93 -4.47 -6.34
C VAL A 53 -5.39 -3.10 -6.76
N GLU A 54 -6.27 -2.13 -7.00
CA GLU A 54 -5.89 -0.76 -7.37
C GLU A 54 -4.97 -0.10 -6.33
N SER A 55 -5.34 -0.17 -5.04
CA SER A 55 -4.51 0.36 -3.96
C SER A 55 -3.18 -0.38 -3.82
N ALA A 56 -3.15 -1.70 -4.03
CA ALA A 56 -1.90 -2.47 -4.03
C ALA A 56 -0.99 -2.07 -5.20
N LEU A 57 -1.53 -1.84 -6.40
CA LEU A 57 -0.78 -1.38 -7.57
C LEU A 57 -0.14 -0.01 -7.31
N PHE A 58 -0.91 0.97 -6.82
CA PHE A 58 -0.37 2.29 -6.49
C PHE A 58 0.65 2.24 -5.35
N GLY A 59 0.38 1.44 -4.31
CA GLY A 59 1.29 1.26 -3.18
C GLY A 59 2.63 0.66 -3.61
N LEU A 60 2.60 -0.42 -4.40
CA LEU A 60 3.80 -1.04 -4.94
C LEU A 60 4.56 -0.11 -5.88
N GLY A 61 3.85 0.59 -6.78
CA GLY A 61 4.45 1.56 -7.68
C GLY A 61 5.16 2.69 -6.94
N ALA A 62 4.50 3.29 -5.94
CA ALA A 62 5.10 4.33 -5.10
C ALA A 62 6.32 3.81 -4.33
N ALA A 63 6.24 2.60 -3.76
CA ALA A 63 7.36 1.99 -3.05
C ALA A 63 8.57 1.75 -3.96
N LEU A 64 8.35 1.29 -5.19
CA LEU A 64 9.41 1.09 -6.18
C LEU A 64 10.05 2.40 -6.60
N VAL A 65 9.26 3.45 -6.86
CA VAL A 65 9.78 4.77 -7.24
C VAL A 65 10.62 5.37 -6.11
N VAL A 66 10.12 5.37 -4.88
CA VAL A 66 10.84 5.91 -3.71
C VAL A 66 12.11 5.12 -3.46
N SER A 67 12.03 3.78 -3.48
CA SER A 67 13.21 2.92 -3.30
C SER A 67 14.24 3.18 -4.39
N GLY A 68 13.82 3.17 -5.66
CA GLY A 68 14.68 3.44 -6.81
C GLY A 68 15.36 4.81 -6.73
N ALA A 69 14.62 5.86 -6.35
CA ALA A 69 15.16 7.20 -6.17
C ALA A 69 16.16 7.26 -5.00
N ALA A 70 15.87 6.62 -3.87
CA ALA A 70 16.77 6.57 -2.72
C ALA A 70 18.06 5.81 -3.06
N PHE A 71 17.95 4.60 -3.62
CA PHE A 71 19.10 3.80 -4.05
C PHE A 71 19.90 4.49 -5.16
N GLY A 72 19.22 5.11 -6.13
CA GLY A 72 19.85 5.85 -7.22
C GLY A 72 20.65 7.05 -6.71
N THR A 73 20.04 7.89 -5.87
CA THR A 73 20.69 9.05 -5.27
C THR A 73 21.88 8.64 -4.40
N ALA A 74 21.69 7.64 -3.52
CA ALA A 74 22.75 7.14 -2.66
C ALA A 74 23.93 6.55 -3.47
N SER A 75 23.64 5.75 -4.51
CA SER A 75 24.66 5.17 -5.37
C SER A 75 25.41 6.24 -6.16
N LEU A 76 24.71 7.26 -6.68
CA LEU A 76 25.33 8.37 -7.38
C LEU A 76 26.21 9.20 -6.44
N ALA A 77 25.74 9.49 -5.23
CA ALA A 77 26.52 10.20 -4.22
C ALA A 77 27.80 9.44 -3.85
N ARG A 78 27.69 8.12 -3.58
CA ARG A 78 28.86 7.26 -3.32
C ARG A 78 29.85 7.30 -4.48
N ARG A 79 29.40 7.07 -5.72
CA ARG A 79 30.26 7.13 -6.91
C ARG A 79 30.93 8.49 -7.09
N ARG A 80 30.23 9.59 -6.79
CA ARG A 80 30.81 10.95 -6.85
C ARG A 80 31.88 11.15 -5.79
N LEU A 81 31.64 10.69 -4.56
CA LEU A 81 32.63 10.73 -3.48
C LEU A 81 33.85 9.88 -3.80
N ASP A 82 33.64 8.66 -4.28
CA ASP A 82 34.71 7.74 -4.68
C ASP A 82 35.54 8.35 -5.80
N ARG A 83 34.91 8.95 -6.83
CA ARG A 83 35.63 9.65 -7.90
C ARG A 83 36.44 10.84 -7.39
N ARG A 84 35.88 11.66 -6.48
CA ARG A 84 36.62 12.78 -5.88
C ARG A 84 37.81 12.28 -5.07
N ARG A 85 37.60 11.23 -4.28
CA ARG A 85 38.64 10.61 -3.46
C ARG A 85 39.73 10.00 -4.33
N LEU A 86 39.36 9.28 -5.38
CA LEU A 86 40.29 8.74 -6.37
C LEU A 86 41.07 9.84 -7.08
N ALA A 87 40.42 10.93 -7.50
CA ALA A 87 41.11 12.06 -8.12
C ALA A 87 42.11 12.73 -7.17
N GLN A 88 41.75 12.88 -5.89
CA GLN A 88 42.69 13.36 -4.87
C GLN A 88 43.85 12.38 -4.66
N TRP A 89 43.55 11.08 -4.61
CA TRP A 89 44.57 10.04 -4.51
C TRP A 89 45.49 10.03 -5.72
N ASP A 90 44.98 10.20 -6.93
CA ASP A 90 45.74 10.17 -8.18
C ASP A 90 46.75 11.32 -8.24
N GLU A 91 46.34 12.52 -7.79
CA GLU A 91 47.24 13.67 -7.66
C GLU A 91 48.37 13.40 -6.66
N GLN A 92 48.05 12.81 -5.50
CA GLN A 92 49.07 12.42 -4.51
C GLN A 92 49.99 11.34 -5.05
N TRP A 93 49.44 10.33 -5.73
CA TRP A 93 50.21 9.25 -6.35
C TRP A 93 51.15 9.76 -7.43
N ARG A 94 50.80 10.82 -8.16
CA ARG A 94 51.72 11.45 -9.12
C ARG A 94 52.99 12.00 -8.48
N LEU A 95 52.91 12.47 -7.23
CA LEU A 95 54.05 13.01 -6.49
C LEU A 95 54.93 11.93 -5.84
N VAL A 96 54.33 10.85 -5.34
CA VAL A 96 55.06 9.80 -4.59
C VAL A 96 55.36 8.55 -5.41
N GLY A 97 54.57 8.27 -6.45
CA GLY A 97 54.66 7.08 -7.31
C GLY A 97 56.04 6.84 -7.92
N PRO A 98 56.72 7.87 -8.48
CA PRO A 98 58.05 7.71 -9.06
C PRO A 98 59.11 7.22 -8.07
N ARG A 99 58.99 7.57 -6.78
CA ARG A 99 59.95 7.18 -5.73
C ARG A 99 59.72 5.76 -5.20
N TRP A 100 58.54 5.22 -5.43
CA TRP A 100 58.18 3.86 -5.05
C TRP A 100 58.51 2.88 -6.18
N SER A 101 58.28 3.26 -7.44
CA SER A 101 58.65 2.44 -8.61
C SER A 101 60.16 2.19 -8.70
N GLN A 102 60.98 3.14 -8.26
CA GLN A 102 62.44 3.00 -8.19
C GLN A 102 62.93 2.04 -7.09
N ARG A 103 62.09 1.69 -6.12
CA ARG A 103 62.45 0.76 -5.02
C ARG A 103 61.86 -0.63 -5.17
N ALA A 104 60.90 -0.80 -6.08
CA ALA A 104 60.19 -2.07 -6.30
C ALA A 104 60.66 -2.81 -7.57
N GLY A 105 61.64 -2.26 -8.30
CA GLY A 105 62.36 -2.94 -9.38
C GLY A 105 63.77 -3.29 -8.94
#